data_AF-A0A9R0SQF7-F1
#
_entry.id   AF-A0A9R0SQF7-F1
#
_cell.length_a   1.000
_cell.length_b   1.000
_cell.length_c   1.000
_cell.angle_alpha   90.00
_cell.angle_beta   90.00
_cell.angle_gamma   90.00
#
_symmetry.space_group_name_H-M   'P 1'
#
loop_
_entity.id
_entity.type
_entity.pdbx_description
1 polymer ?
#
loop_
_entity_poly.entity_id
_entity_poly.type
_entity_poly.pdbx_seq_one_letter_code
_entity_poly.pdbx_strand_id
1 'polypeptide(L)'
;MQARPATITNYPLENQLSRIYTRAVFNKYKDAYVYGTSFLTKKVDAGRFLVVYGRDGPSFSWSQHEFKVVCDEEKEDYRCECMQWEHTGLL
;
A
#
# COMPACT_ATOMS: atom_id res chain seq x y z
N MET A 1 7.47 26.72 -19.63
CA MET A 1 7.17 26.01 -18.38
C MET A 1 6.33 24.79 -18.72
N GLN A 2 6.70 23.58 -18.27
CA GLN A 2 5.85 22.39 -18.47
C GLN A 2 4.56 22.54 -17.64
N ALA A 3 3.43 22.10 -18.19
CA ALA A 3 2.17 22.07 -17.45
C ALA A 3 2.28 21.12 -16.25
N ARG A 4 1.65 21.52 -15.14
CA ARG A 4 1.66 20.74 -13.89
C ARG A 4 1.00 19.36 -14.12
N PRO A 5 1.61 18.26 -13.65
CA PRO A 5 1.03 16.94 -13.83
C PRO A 5 -0.27 16.78 -13.02
N ALA A 6 -1.22 16.02 -13.57
CA ALA A 6 -2.51 15.76 -12.94
C ALA A 6 -2.35 14.82 -11.73
N THR A 7 -2.87 15.26 -10.58
CA THR A 7 -2.91 14.49 -9.33
C THR A 7 -4.03 13.43 -9.39
N ILE A 8 -3.84 12.31 -8.70
CA ILE A 8 -4.85 11.25 -8.52
C ILE A 8 -5.79 11.60 -7.38
N THR A 9 -5.22 12.15 -6.31
CA THR A 9 -5.93 12.53 -5.09
C THR A 9 -5.85 14.04 -4.88
N ASN A 10 -6.53 14.53 -3.84
CA ASN A 10 -6.39 15.90 -3.36
C ASN A 10 -5.50 16.01 -2.11
N TYR A 11 -4.65 15.02 -1.84
CA TYR A 11 -3.77 15.06 -0.68
C TYR A 11 -2.75 16.21 -0.80
N PRO A 12 -2.51 16.98 0.28
CA PRO A 12 -1.54 18.07 0.26
C PRO A 12 -0.14 17.64 -0.17
N LEU A 13 0.29 16.43 0.23
CA LEU A 13 1.57 15.86 -0.16
C LEU A 13 1.66 15.68 -1.69
N GLU A 14 0.67 15.05 -2.32
CA GLU A 14 0.67 14.86 -3.77
C GLU A 14 0.67 16.21 -4.51
N ASN A 15 -0.09 17.18 -4.00
CA ASN A 15 -0.10 18.54 -4.54
C ASN A 15 1.29 19.20 -4.46
N GLN A 16 2.01 19.05 -3.36
CA GLN A 16 3.38 19.53 -3.21
C GLN A 16 4.35 18.80 -4.15
N LEU A 17 4.27 17.47 -4.22
CA LEU A 17 5.12 16.66 -5.10
C LEU A 17 4.90 17.00 -6.58
N SER A 18 3.66 17.31 -7.00
CA SER A 18 3.36 17.75 -8.37
C SER A 18 4.05 19.04 -8.79
N ARG A 19 4.51 19.85 -7.82
CA ARG A 19 5.24 21.10 -8.05
C ARG A 19 6.75 20.91 -8.05
N ILE A 20 7.25 20.03 -7.18
CA ILE A 20 8.69 19.84 -6.93
C ILE A 20 9.28 18.80 -7.89
N TYR A 21 8.55 17.72 -8.16
CA TYR A 21 9.05 16.62 -8.99
C TYR A 21 8.95 16.93 -10.47
N THR A 22 9.95 16.44 -11.21
CA THR A 22 9.84 16.35 -12.67
C THR A 22 8.71 15.39 -13.02
N ARG A 23 8.10 15.56 -14.20
CA ARG A 23 6.98 14.73 -14.64
C ARG A 23 7.31 13.23 -14.61
N ALA A 24 8.54 12.85 -14.96
CA ALA A 24 9.00 11.47 -14.92
C ALA A 24 9.03 10.90 -13.49
N VAL A 25 9.51 11.68 -12.52
CA VAL A 25 9.55 11.26 -11.10
C VAL A 25 8.15 11.25 -10.50
N PHE A 26 7.32 12.23 -10.84
CA PHE A 26 5.93 12.28 -10.36
C PHE A 26 5.10 11.08 -10.86
N ASN A 27 5.31 10.64 -12.10
CA ASN A 27 4.66 9.42 -12.60
C ASN A 27 5.08 8.17 -11.80
N LYS A 28 6.36 8.02 -11.48
CA LYS A 28 6.82 6.90 -10.62
C LYS A 28 6.19 6.93 -9.23
N TYR A 29 6.05 8.12 -8.64
CA TYR A 29 5.32 8.29 -7.38
C TYR A 29 3.86 7.85 -7.51
N LYS A 30 3.17 8.26 -8.59
CA LYS A 30 1.78 7.87 -8.85
C LYS A 30 1.62 6.35 -8.93
N ASP A 31 2.51 5.69 -9.67
CA ASP A 31 2.48 4.23 -9.80
C ASP A 31 2.72 3.57 -8.45
N ALA A 32 3.76 3.99 -7.71
CA ALA A 32 4.07 3.46 -6.38
C ALA A 32 2.92 3.69 -5.38
N TYR A 33 2.27 4.86 -5.43
CA TYR A 33 1.12 5.18 -4.59
C TYR A 33 -0.06 4.24 -4.89
N VAL A 34 -0.43 4.10 -6.17
CA VAL A 34 -1.51 3.20 -6.58
C VAL A 34 -1.19 1.76 -6.18
N TYR A 35 0.04 1.29 -6.40
CA TYR A 35 0.45 -0.06 -6.01
C TYR A 35 0.42 -0.26 -4.50
N GLY A 36 0.91 0.70 -3.71
CA GLY A 36 0.90 0.62 -2.25
C GLY A 36 -0.52 0.60 -1.65
N THR A 37 -1.49 1.27 -2.27
CA THR A 37 -2.86 1.37 -1.74
C THR A 37 -3.86 0.40 -2.35
N SER A 38 -3.44 -0.47 -3.28
CA SER A 38 -4.35 -1.40 -3.98
C SER A 38 -4.55 -2.73 -3.25
N PHE A 39 -3.97 -2.89 -2.07
CA PHE A 39 -4.23 -4.05 -1.22
C PHE A 39 -5.61 -3.95 -0.57
N LEU A 40 -6.33 -5.07 -0.59
CA LEU A 40 -7.67 -5.24 -0.05
C LEU A 40 -7.62 -6.29 1.05
N THR A 41 -8.35 -6.05 2.12
CA THR A 41 -8.48 -6.98 3.24
C THR A 41 -9.77 -7.79 3.11
N LYS A 42 -9.66 -9.12 3.10
CA LYS A 42 -10.78 -10.07 3.14
C LYS A 42 -10.81 -10.76 4.50
N LYS A 43 -11.93 -10.69 5.21
CA LYS A 43 -12.11 -11.42 6.47
C LYS A 43 -12.42 -12.89 6.17
N VAL A 44 -11.66 -13.81 6.75
CA VAL A 44 -11.88 -15.25 6.62
C VAL A 44 -12.61 -15.80 7.85
N ASP A 45 -12.17 -15.39 9.04
CA ASP A 45 -12.67 -15.90 10.31
C ASP A 45 -12.57 -14.83 11.41
N ALA A 46 -12.99 -15.13 12.64
CA ALA A 46 -12.73 -14.29 13.81
C ALA A 46 -11.21 -14.07 13.97
N GLY A 47 -10.79 -12.81 13.90
CA GLY A 47 -9.38 -12.43 14.03
C GLY A 47 -8.46 -12.88 12.89
N ARG A 48 -8.98 -13.42 11.77
CA ARG A 48 -8.16 -13.86 10.63
C ARG A 48 -8.56 -13.16 9.34
N PHE A 49 -7.56 -12.57 8.70
CA PHE A 49 -7.71 -11.78 7.49
C PHE A 49 -6.72 -12.25 6.42
N LEU A 50 -7.14 -12.14 5.16
CA LEU A 50 -6.29 -12.27 3.99
C LEU A 50 -6.16 -10.89 3.34
N VAL A 51 -4.92 -10.43 3.18
CA VAL A 51 -4.61 -9.23 2.43
C VAL A 51 -4.23 -9.64 1.02
N VAL A 52 -5.03 -9.22 0.04
CA VAL A 52 -4.88 -9.59 -1.36
C VAL A 52 -4.75 -8.35 -2.21
N TYR A 53 -4.08 -8.46 -3.35
CA TYR A 53 -4.00 -7.35 -4.28
C TYR A 53 -5.27 -7.25 -5.14
N GLY A 54 -5.92 -6.08 -5.16
CA GLY A 54 -7.27 -5.91 -5.69
C GLY A 54 -7.41 -5.65 -7.20
N ARG A 55 -6.31 -5.46 -7.93
CA ARG A 55 -6.30 -5.24 -9.39
C ARG A 55 -5.45 -6.32 -10.09
N ASP A 56 -5.41 -6.31 -11.42
CA ASP A 56 -4.30 -6.94 -12.15
C ASP A 56 -2.99 -6.42 -11.54
N GLY A 57 -2.33 -7.30 -10.79
CA GLY A 57 -1.22 -6.95 -9.92
C GLY A 57 -0.10 -6.26 -10.67
N PRO A 58 0.68 -5.38 -10.03
CA PRO A 58 1.95 -4.99 -10.60
C PRO A 58 2.77 -6.26 -10.85
N SER A 59 3.69 -6.22 -11.82
CA SER A 59 4.49 -7.37 -12.24
C SER A 59 5.42 -7.94 -11.17
N PHE A 60 5.32 -7.51 -9.91
CA PHE A 60 6.14 -8.01 -8.82
C PHE A 60 5.57 -9.35 -8.32
N SER A 61 6.44 -10.35 -8.22
CA SER A 61 6.06 -11.70 -7.79
C SER A 61 5.46 -11.74 -6.38
N TRP A 62 5.89 -10.85 -5.48
CA TRP A 62 5.42 -10.81 -4.10
C TRP A 62 4.03 -10.16 -3.95
N SER A 63 3.65 -9.22 -4.81
CA SER A 63 2.34 -8.54 -4.70
C SER A 63 1.17 -9.43 -5.10
N GLN A 64 1.43 -10.54 -5.77
CA GLN A 64 0.41 -11.55 -6.11
C GLN A 64 0.17 -12.55 -4.96
N HIS A 65 0.96 -12.47 -3.88
CA HIS A 65 0.80 -13.31 -2.71
C HIS A 65 -0.37 -12.84 -1.86
N GLU A 66 -1.17 -13.79 -1.35
CA GLU A 66 -2.23 -13.51 -0.40
C GLU A 66 -1.65 -13.59 1.02
N PHE A 67 -1.52 -12.45 1.69
CA PHE A 67 -0.90 -12.41 3.00
C PHE A 67 -1.87 -12.75 4.12
N LYS A 68 -1.53 -13.72 4.97
CA LYS A 68 -2.29 -14.03 6.19
C LYS A 68 -1.96 -13.04 7.29
N VAL A 69 -3.01 -12.45 7.83
CA VAL A 69 -2.95 -11.56 8.99
C VAL A 69 -3.82 -12.14 10.10
N VAL A 70 -3.23 -12.28 11.29
CA VAL A 70 -3.92 -12.67 12.51
C VAL A 70 -3.98 -11.45 13.42
N CYS A 71 -5.15 -11.20 13.96
CA CYS A 71 -5.47 -10.11 14.85
C CYS A 71 -6.24 -10.69 16.03
N ASP A 72 -5.58 -10.78 17.18
CA ASP A 72 -6.19 -11.16 18.46
C ASP A 72 -6.29 -9.89 19.31
N GLU A 73 -7.45 -9.23 19.26
CA GLU A 73 -7.70 -7.98 19.99
C GLU A 73 -7.67 -8.18 21.51
N GLU A 74 -8.01 -9.37 22.02
CA GLU A 74 -7.99 -9.64 23.47
C GLU A 74 -6.57 -9.76 24.00
N LYS A 75 -5.65 -10.30 23.19
CA LYS A 75 -4.23 -10.45 23.54
C LYS A 75 -3.35 -9.30 23.03
N GLU A 76 -3.94 -8.34 22.32
CA GLU A 76 -3.22 -7.29 21.59
C GLU A 76 -2.13 -7.87 20.64
N ASP A 77 -2.37 -9.06 20.09
CA ASP A 77 -1.41 -9.79 19.26
C ASP A 77 -1.78 -9.64 17.79
N TYR A 78 -0.98 -8.86 17.06
CA TYR A 78 -1.16 -8.61 15.63
C TYR A 78 0.03 -9.19 14.90
N ARG A 79 -0.21 -10.17 14.04
CA ARG A 79 0.84 -10.82 13.24
C ARG A 79 0.49 -10.84 11.78
N CYS A 80 1.44 -10.43 10.96
CA CYS A 80 1.41 -10.64 9.51
C CYS A 80 2.45 -11.70 9.16
N GLU A 81 2.13 -12.61 8.25
CA GLU A 81 3.09 -13.64 7.81
C GLU A 81 4.37 -13.06 7.17
N CYS A 82 4.34 -11.81 6.69
CA CYS A 82 5.53 -11.14 6.14
C CYS A 82 6.45 -10.54 7.21
N MET A 83 6.06 -10.55 8.49
CA MET A 83 6.80 -9.98 9.63
C MET A 83 7.21 -8.51 9.46
N GLN A 84 6.52 -7.76 8.60
CA GLN A 84 6.93 -6.41 8.25
C GLN A 84 6.86 -5.46 9.46
N TRP A 85 5.91 -5.67 10.37
CA TRP A 85 5.76 -4.80 11.55
C TRP A 85 6.91 -4.96 12.53
N GLU A 86 7.33 -6.20 12.77
CA GLU A 86 8.47 -6.58 13.59
C GLU A 86 9.78 -6.06 12.99
N HIS A 87 9.94 -6.13 11.66
CA HIS A 87 11.11 -5.61 10.97
C HIS A 87 11.20 -4.08 10.94
N THR A 88 10.07 -3.38 10.97
CA THR A 88 10.01 -1.91 10.91
C THR A 88 9.82 -1.24 12.27
N GLY A 89 9.60 -2.02 13.33
CA GLY A 89 9.34 -1.50 14.67
C GLY A 89 7.99 -0.79 14.78
N LEU A 90 6.99 -1.25 14.00
CA LEU A 90 5.62 -0.73 14.03
C LEU A 90 4.71 -1.48 15.03
N LEU A 91 5.26 -2.45 15.76
CA LEU A 91 4.67 -3.15 16.90
C LEU A 91 5.38 -2.77 18.19
#